data_AF-A0AAU3DMB9-F1
#
_entry.id   AF-A0AAU3DMB9-F1
#
_cell.length_a   1.000
_cell.length_b   1.000
_cell.length_c   1.000
_cell.angle_alpha   90.00
_cell.angle_beta   90.00
_cell.angle_gamma   90.00
#
_symmetry.space_group_name_H-M   'P 1'
#
loop_
_entity.id
_entity.type
_entity.pdbx_description
1 polymer ?
#
loop_
_entity_poly.entity_id
_entity_poly.type
_entity_poly.pdbx_seq_one_letter_code
_entity_poly.pdbx_strand_id
1 'polypeptide(L)' 'MRACRLGDAEILYDEFEADFSPSNLWADDRSWVLCTDYDLWATKVVGSPALINALLNGSEIEAACLPWARR' A
#
# COMPACT_ATOMS: atom_id res chain seq x y z
N MET A 1 5.52 13.81 5.31
CA MET A 1 5.27 12.36 5.13
C MET A 1 4.73 11.83 6.44
N ARG A 2 3.41 11.65 6.50
CA ARG A 2 2.73 11.07 7.67
C ARG A 2 2.87 9.56 7.63
N ALA A 3 2.71 8.91 8.78
CA ALA A 3 2.89 7.48 8.88
C ALA A 3 1.88 6.88 9.87
N CYS A 4 1.21 5.80 9.48
CA CYS A 4 0.12 5.19 10.27
C CYS A 4 -0.03 3.69 9.95
N ARG A 5 -1.02 3.03 10.57
CA ARG A 5 -1.36 1.64 10.25
C ARG A 5 -2.05 1.59 8.88
N LEU A 6 -1.97 0.46 8.18
CA LEU A 6 -2.57 0.31 6.85
C LEU A 6 -4.08 0.62 6.82
N GLY A 7 -4.82 0.26 7.88
CA GLY A 7 -6.25 0.57 7.99
C GLY A 7 -6.56 2.06 8.21
N ASP A 8 -5.57 2.87 8.53
CA ASP A 8 -5.71 4.31 8.79
C ASP A 8 -5.24 5.15 7.57
N ALA A 9 -5.04 4.51 6.40
CA ALA A 9 -4.42 5.13 5.22
C ALA A 9 -5.12 6.41 4.74
N GLU A 10 -6.42 6.55 5.01
CA GLU A 10 -7.20 7.76 4.71
C GLU A 10 -6.61 9.02 5.38
N ILE A 11 -6.05 8.90 6.59
CA ILE A 11 -5.48 10.01 7.37
C ILE A 11 -4.12 10.48 6.78
N LEU A 12 -3.49 9.65 5.94
CA LEU A 12 -2.20 9.96 5.31
C LEU A 12 -2.31 10.80 4.04
N TYR A 13 -3.51 11.00 3.50
CA TYR A 13 -3.70 11.90 2.37
C TYR A 13 -3.48 13.35 2.84
N ASP A 14 -2.43 13.99 2.32
CA ASP A 14 -2.06 15.37 2.66
C ASP A 14 -3.01 16.40 2.02
N GLU A 15 -3.75 16.03 0.96
CA GLU A 15 -4.75 16.85 0.28
C GLU A 15 -6.13 16.20 0.32
N PHE A 16 -7.08 16.85 0.99
CA PHE A 16 -8.49 16.45 1.03
C PHE A 16 -9.30 16.99 -0.18
N GLU A 17 -8.71 17.91 -0.96
CA GLU A 17 -9.32 18.57 -2.12
C GLU A 17 -8.67 18.19 -3.47
N ALA A 18 -7.57 17.43 -3.47
CA ALA A 18 -7.07 16.88 -4.71
C ALA A 18 -7.96 15.69 -5.08
N ASP A 19 -8.65 15.79 -6.22
CA ASP A 19 -9.48 14.69 -6.68
C ASP A 19 -8.67 13.39 -6.68
N PHE A 20 -7.43 13.37 -7.20
CA PHE A 20 -6.46 12.26 -7.04
C PHE A 20 -5.01 12.72 -7.32
N SER A 21 -4.00 12.22 -6.57
CA SER A 21 -2.57 12.30 -6.94
C SER A 21 -1.82 11.02 -6.49
N PRO A 22 -0.87 10.50 -7.31
CA PRO A 22 -0.12 9.30 -6.94
C PRO A 22 0.66 9.55 -5.64
N SER A 23 0.50 8.65 -4.67
CA SER A 23 1.02 8.84 -3.33
C SER A 23 1.84 7.63 -2.88
N ASN A 24 3.02 7.91 -2.32
CA ASN A 24 3.82 6.92 -1.62
C ASN A 24 3.57 7.05 -0.11
N LEU A 25 2.81 6.11 0.46
CA LEU A 25 2.51 6.08 1.89
C LEU A 25 3.45 5.13 2.60
N TRP A 26 3.93 5.51 3.79
CA TRP A 26 4.85 4.69 4.57
C TRP A 26 4.24 4.37 5.93
N ALA A 27 4.54 3.16 6.41
CA ALA A 27 4.34 2.82 7.81
C ALA A 27 5.23 3.69 8.71
N ASP A 28 4.77 3.97 9.93
CA ASP A 28 5.54 4.76 10.92
C ASP A 28 6.85 4.07 11.30
N ASP A 29 6.79 2.75 11.43
CA ASP A 29 7.96 1.90 11.67
C ASP A 29 8.76 1.56 10.40
N ARG A 30 8.40 2.14 9.24
CA ARG A 30 8.99 1.86 7.91
C ARG A 30 8.95 0.38 7.49
N SER A 31 8.08 -0.42 8.10
CA SER A 31 7.95 -1.85 7.78
C SER A 31 7.30 -2.12 6.42
N TRP A 32 6.59 -1.13 5.85
CA TRP A 32 6.01 -1.21 4.51
C TRP A 32 5.89 0.15 3.82
N VAL A 33 5.74 0.10 2.49
CA VAL A 33 5.37 1.23 1.62
C VAL A 33 4.22 0.83 0.69
N LEU A 34 3.27 1.75 0.52
CA LEU A 34 2.19 1.70 -0.45
C LEU A 34 2.50 2.69 -1.57
N CYS A 35 2.41 2.26 -2.82
CA CYS A 35 2.47 3.15 -3.98
C CYS A 35 1.13 3.09 -4.70
N THR A 36 0.40 4.20 -4.70
CA THR A 36 -0.77 4.38 -5.55
C THR A 36 -0.33 5.06 -6.84
N ASP A 37 -0.58 4.43 -7.97
CA ASP A 37 -0.33 5.00 -9.29
C ASP A 37 -1.67 5.21 -9.99
N TYR A 38 -1.83 6.34 -10.66
CA TYR A 38 -3.06 6.75 -11.32
C TYR A 38 -3.43 5.83 -12.50
N ASP A 39 -2.42 5.31 -13.23
CA ASP A 39 -2.64 4.49 -14.44
C ASP A 39 -2.66 2.99 -14.17
N LEU A 40 -2.26 2.58 -12.96
CA LEU A 40 -2.37 1.18 -12.54
C LEU A 40 -3.72 0.99 -11.87
N TRP A 41 -4.57 0.11 -12.40
CA TRP A 41 -5.79 -0.38 -11.74
C TRP A 41 -5.50 -1.19 -10.45
N ALA A 42 -4.37 -0.93 -9.79
CA ALA A 42 -3.87 -1.69 -8.66
C ALA A 42 -2.99 -0.81 -7.77
N THR A 43 -2.99 -1.13 -6.49
CA THR A 43 -2.08 -0.53 -5.52
C THR A 43 -0.91 -1.48 -5.26
N LYS A 44 0.33 -0.96 -5.27
CA LYS A 44 1.52 -1.76 -4.98
C LYS A 44 1.88 -1.66 -3.50
N VAL A 45 1.97 -2.81 -2.84
CA VAL A 45 2.43 -2.93 -1.45
C VAL A 45 3.81 -3.60 -1.43
N VAL A 46 4.75 -3.05 -0.66
CA VAL A 46 6.05 -3.67 -0.38
C VAL A 46 6.26 -3.69 1.14
N GLY A 47 6.64 -4.83 1.70
CA GLY A 47 6.89 -4.97 3.13
C GLY A 47 7.36 -6.37 3.52
N SER A 48 7.23 -6.72 4.80
CA SER A 48 7.69 -8.01 5.33
C SER A 48 6.96 -9.22 4.72
N PRO A 49 7.57 -10.42 4.71
CA PRO A 49 6.88 -11.64 4.25
C PRO A 49 5.57 -11.92 4.98
N ALA A 50 5.49 -11.59 6.27
CA ALA A 50 4.26 -11.74 7.07
C ALA A 50 3.13 -10.85 6.55
N LEU A 51 3.43 -9.58 6.23
CA LEU A 51 2.47 -8.65 5.64
C LEU A 51 2.02 -9.14 4.25
N ILE A 52 2.97 -9.54 3.41
CA ILE A 52 2.67 -10.03 2.05
C ILE A 52 1.78 -11.28 2.12
N ASN A 53 2.10 -12.23 3.00
CA ASN A 53 1.28 -13.43 3.19
C ASN A 53 -0.12 -13.09 3.72
N ALA A 54 -0.26 -12.12 4.63
CA ALA A 54 -1.57 -11.70 5.12
C ALA A 54 -2.43 -11.11 3.99
N LEU A 55 -1.85 -10.28 3.12
CA LEU A 55 -2.55 -9.68 1.99
C LEU A 55 -2.96 -10.73 0.95
N LEU A 56 -2.08 -11.68 0.62
CA LEU A 56 -2.38 -12.74 -0.35
C LEU A 56 -3.45 -13.74 0.12
N ASN A 57 -3.59 -13.94 1.44
CA ASN A 57 -4.56 -14.87 2.01
C ASN A 57 -5.85 -14.18 2.48
N GLY A 58 -5.94 -12.86 2.36
CA GLY A 58 -7.14 -12.10 2.70
C GLY A 58 -8.24 -12.29 1.67
N SER A 59 -9.49 -12.41 2.11
CA SER A 59 -10.65 -12.54 1.22
C SER A 59 -11.27 -11.20 0.82
N GLU A 60 -10.86 -10.11 1.44
CA GLU A 60 -11.45 -8.77 1.23
C GLU A 60 -10.90 -8.08 -0.03
N ILE A 61 -9.72 -8.49 -0.50
CA ILE A 61 -9.05 -7.91 -1.67
C ILE A 61 -8.46 -9.01 -2.56
N GLU A 62 -8.45 -8.76 -3.87
CA GLU A 62 -7.65 -9.56 -4.79
C GLU A 62 -6.20 -9.09 -4.77
N ALA A 63 -5.28 -10.01 -4.47
CA ALA A 63 -3.86 -9.71 -4.39
C ALA A 63 -3.03 -10.73 -5.17
N ALA A 64 -2.00 -10.24 -5.86
CA ALA A 64 -1.05 -11.08 -6.58
C ALA A 64 0.39 -10.64 -6.30
N CYS A 65 1.28 -11.61 -6.11
CA CYS A 65 2.71 -11.34 -6.05
C CYS A 65 3.26 -11.07 -7.45
N LEU A 66 3.99 -9.97 -7.60
CA LEU A 66 4.71 -9.68 -8.83
C LEU A 66 5.71 -10.79 -9.17
N PRO A 67 5.85 -11.19 -10.44
CA PRO A 67 6.65 -12.36 -10.83
C PRO A 67 8.11 -12.28 -10.37
N TRP A 68 8.66 -11.06 -10.32
CA TRP A 68 10.05 -10.78 -9.95
C TRP A 68 10.26 -10.55 -8.44
N ALA A 69 9.20 -10.52 -7.65
CA ALA A 69 9.26 -10.29 -6.20
C ALA A 69 9.35 -11.59 -5.36
N ARG A 70 9.34 -12.76 -6.01
CA ARG A 70 9.50 -14.07 -5.34
C ARG A 70 10.99 -14.40 -5.20
N ARG A 71 11.65 -13.90 -4.16
CA ARG A 71 12.97 -14.39 -3.72
C ARG A 71 12.97 -14.60 -2.22
#